data_AF-A0A6I1ZK13-F1
#
_entry.id   AF-A0A6I1ZK13-F1
#
_cell.length_a   1.000
_cell.length_b   1.000
_cell.length_c   1.000
_cell.angle_alpha   90.00
_cell.angle_beta   90.00
_cell.angle_gamma   90.00
#
_symmetry.space_group_name_H-M   'P 1'
#
loop_
_entity.id
_entity.type
_entity.pdbx_description
1 polymer ?
#
loop_
_entity_poly.entity_id
_entity_poly.type
_entity_poly.pdbx_seq_one_letter_code
_entity_poly.pdbx_strand_id
1 'polypeptide(L)' 'MSYHRIVVKFGTSLLTSGTDHLDLPVMTNLVQQVAQLHRQGKEIIIVSSGAIA' A
#
# COMPACT_ATOMS: atom_id res chain seq x y z
N MET A 1 -18.29 10.99 -8.52
CA MET A 1 -18.50 9.54 -8.26
C MET A 1 -17.56 9.10 -7.16
N SER A 2 -18.01 8.30 -6.21
CA SER A 2 -17.15 7.73 -5.15
C SER A 2 -16.96 6.25 -5.42
N TYR A 3 -15.72 5.78 -5.52
CA TYR A 3 -15.45 4.34 -5.67
C TYR A 3 -15.76 3.61 -4.36
N HIS A 4 -16.47 2.48 -4.44
CA HIS A 4 -16.77 1.64 -3.27
C HIS A 4 -15.65 0.64 -2.99
N ARG A 5 -15.14 -0.01 -4.04
CA ARG A 5 -14.02 -0.96 -4.00
C ARG A 5 -12.79 -0.35 -4.65
N ILE A 6 -11.65 -0.46 -4.00
CA ILE A 6 -10.36 0.08 -4.46
C ILE A 6 -9.31 -1.04 -4.38
N VAL A 7 -8.62 -1.29 -5.49
CA VAL A 7 -7.46 -2.18 -5.54
C VAL A 7 -6.21 -1.31 -5.48
N VAL A 8 -5.41 -1.48 -4.44
CA VAL A 8 -4.17 -0.73 -4.24
C VAL A 8 -2.99 -1.66 -4.52
N LYS A 9 -2.21 -1.34 -5.57
CA LYS A 9 -1.00 -2.10 -5.92
C LYS A 9 0.24 -1.37 -5.42
N PHE A 10 1.06 -2.05 -4.62
CA PHE A 10 2.38 -1.58 -4.20
C PHE A 10 3.48 -2.31 -4.97
N GLY A 11 4.26 -1.58 -5.77
CA GLY A 11 5.39 -2.13 -6.53
C GLY A 11 6.67 -2.21 -5.70
N THR A 12 7.65 -3.02 -6.14
CA THR A 12 8.91 -3.23 -5.41
C THR A 12 9.66 -1.93 -5.13
N SER A 13 9.90 -1.08 -6.14
CA SER A 13 10.64 0.18 -5.95
C SER A 13 9.98 1.15 -4.96
N LEU A 14 8.64 1.09 -4.82
CA LEU A 14 7.92 1.86 -3.80
C LEU A 14 8.18 1.27 -2.41
N LEU A 15 8.11 -0.05 -2.28
CA LEU A 15 8.28 -0.75 -1.00
C LEU A 15 9.73 -0.77 -0.50
N THR A 16 10.70 -0.54 -1.39
CA THR A 16 12.13 -0.56 -1.05
C THR A 16 12.81 0.81 -1.12
N SER A 17 12.08 1.86 -1.49
CA SER A 17 12.65 3.18 -1.79
C SER A 17 13.82 3.14 -2.79
N GLY A 18 13.78 2.18 -3.72
CA GLY A 18 14.83 1.94 -4.70
C GLY A 18 16.05 1.16 -4.18
N THR A 19 16.03 0.70 -2.94
CA THR A 19 17.07 -0.16 -2.34
C THR A 19 16.73 -1.66 -2.51
N ASP A 20 17.60 -2.52 -1.97
CA ASP A 20 17.47 -3.97 -1.88
C ASP A 20 16.90 -4.44 -0.52
N HIS A 21 16.25 -3.55 0.22
CA HIS A 21 15.59 -3.85 1.49
C HIS A 21 14.22 -3.17 1.57
N LEU A 22 13.31 -3.73 2.35
CA LEU A 22 12.02 -3.11 2.62
C LEU A 22 12.18 -1.83 3.45
N ASP A 23 11.48 -0.77 3.03
CA ASP A 23 11.43 0.52 3.71
C ASP A 23 10.19 0.57 4.64
N LEU A 24 10.42 0.29 5.93
CA LEU A 24 9.37 0.31 6.96
C LEU A 24 8.68 1.68 7.11
N PRO A 25 9.40 2.82 7.12
CA PRO A 25 8.77 4.14 7.09
C PRO A 25 7.78 4.32 5.93
N VAL A 26 8.16 3.97 4.70
CA VAL A 26 7.27 4.07 3.54
C VAL A 26 6.07 3.14 3.70
N MET A 27 6.29 1.88 4.07
CA MET A 27 5.20 0.92 4.29
C MET A 27 4.22 1.40 5.37
N THR A 28 4.72 1.99 6.45
CA THR A 28 3.90 2.54 7.53
C THR A 28 3.01 3.67 7.03
N ASN A 29 3.56 4.59 6.22
CA ASN A 29 2.81 5.68 5.62
C ASN A 29 1.74 5.16 4.63
N LEU A 30 2.03 4.11 3.87
CA LEU A 30 1.05 3.47 2.97
C LEU A 30 -0.09 2.81 3.76
N VAL A 31 0.23 2.09 4.82
CA VAL A 31 -0.76 1.45 5.70
C VAL A 31 -1.66 2.50 6.37
N GLN A 32 -1.11 3.64 6.82
CA GLN A 32 -1.90 4.72 7.40
C GLN A 32 -2.94 5.27 6.41
N GLN A 33 -2.56 5.48 5.16
CA GLN A 33 -3.45 5.94 4.10
C GLN A 33 -4.54 4.90 3.79
N VAL A 34 -4.17 3.63 3.66
CA VAL A 34 -5.14 2.53 3.44
C VAL A 34 -6.11 2.42 4.62
N ALA A 35 -5.62 2.52 5.86
CA ALA A 35 -6.44 2.47 7.05
C ALA A 35 -7.45 3.62 7.10
N GLN A 36 -7.06 4.83 6.65
CA GLN A 36 -7.98 5.96 6.54
C GLN A 36 -9.11 5.67 5.55
N LEU A 37 -8.80 5.14 4.37
CA LEU A 37 -9.82 4.78 3.38
C LEU A 37 -10.73 3.66 3.90
N HIS A 38 -10.17 2.65 4.55
CA HIS A 38 -10.94 1.57 5.17
C HIS A 38 -11.91 2.10 6.24
N ARG A 39 -11.47 3.03 7.10
CA ARG A 39 -12.34 3.71 8.09
C ARG A 39 -13.48 4.53 7.47
N GLN A 40 -13.34 4.95 6.22
CA GLN A 40 -14.40 5.63 5.47
C GLN A 40 -15.42 4.65 4.85
N GLY A 41 -15.34 3.35 5.19
CA GLY A 41 -16.24 2.31 4.66
C GLY A 41 -15.90 1.87 3.24
N LYS A 42 -14.66 2.10 2.78
CA LYS A 42 -14.19 1.62 1.47
C LYS A 42 -13.72 0.18 1.59
N GLU A 43 -14.09 -0.63 0.61
CA GLU A 43 -13.55 -1.97 0.48
C GLU A 43 -12.17 -1.89 -0.20
N ILE A 44 -11.12 -2.30 0.51
CA ILE A 44 -9.74 -2.21 0.03
C ILE A 44 -9.16 -3.60 -0.19
N ILE A 45 -8.59 -3.83 -1.37
CA ILE A 45 -7.78 -5.02 -1.68
C ILE A 45 -6.35 -4.56 -1.94
N ILE A 46 -5.38 -5.14 -1.23
CA ILE A 46 -3.96 -4.82 -1.40
C ILE A 46 -3.30 -5.90 -2.26
N VAL A 47 -2.55 -5.46 -3.28
CA VAL A 47 -1.67 -6.32 -4.08
C VAL A 47 -0.24 -5.83 -3.90
N SER A 48 0.60 -6.60 -3.20
CA SER A 48 1.98 -6.22 -2.90
C SER A 48 2.99 -6.99 -3.75
N SER A 49 4.05 -6.31 -4.18
CA SER A 49 5.32 -6.91 -4.60
C SER A 49 6.30 -6.93 -3.42
N GLY A 50 7.61 -6.96 -3.66
CA GLY A 50 8.62 -6.87 -2.59
C GLY A 50 8.91 -8.18 -1.83
N ALA A 51 8.33 -9.32 -2.23
CA ALA A 51 8.58 -10.61 -1.57
C ALA A 51 10.03 -11.13 -1.74
N ILE A 52 10.77 -10.62 -2.74
CA ILE A 52 12.16 -10.99 -3.04
C ILE A 52 13.14 -9.92 -2.51
N ALA A 53 12.64 -8.71 -2.24
CA ALA A 53 13.44 -7.58 -1.77
C ALA A 53 13.96 -7.78 -0.34
#